data_AF-A0A7V3I4Q9-F1
#
_entry.id   AF-A0A7V3I4Q9-F1
#
_cell.length_a   1.000
_cell.length_b   1.000
_cell.length_c   1.000
_cell.angle_alpha   90.00
_cell.angle_beta   90.00
_cell.angle_gamma   90.00
#
_symmetry.space_group_name_H-M   'P 1'
#
loop_
_entity.id
_entity.type
_entity.pdbx_description
1 polymer ?
#
loop_
_entity_poly.entity_id
_entity_poly.type
_entity_poly.pdbx_seq_one_letter_code
_entity_poly.pdbx_strand_id
1 'polypeptide(L)'
;MVSNLVDLRADSFEWLIVRQRDWDELPTFLPWAQAFNIKACVCVLPPVEGKSEPFGSDFGAWAEALGKLSLKYPVLEAWTIDDMSHYWGTDFTPEKVRTFAERGRAVNPKLKFGPTAYWPELFQSVAERYRGLFDFIIFPYRSESSVAGLADPSKVEYEVATIRLRFGIPVILMIYGAPHSTLGSPTPRYVDDCLIRGYRCADGVVVYGHPWYTDMYEVVRRHYGDWSRRPWPVAALALPATSAPLTTRPALRSWADADGDGDVDLADFLAFQKVFNGPNHPPNGCPCWADHDGDVDVDVADLLAFQAVLNGPNRPPRD
;
A
#
# COMPACT_ATOMS: atom_id res chain seq x y z
N MET A 1 -26.71 -2.12 -5.02
CA MET A 1 -25.33 -1.69 -4.81
C MET A 1 -25.03 -0.39 -5.56
N VAL A 2 -24.99 -0.39 -6.89
CA VAL A 2 -24.62 0.78 -7.71
C VAL A 2 -25.39 2.06 -7.37
N SER A 3 -26.71 1.97 -7.17
CA SER A 3 -27.52 3.14 -6.77
C SER A 3 -27.03 3.80 -5.47
N ASN A 4 -26.57 3.01 -4.51
CA ASN A 4 -26.05 3.52 -3.25
C ASN A 4 -24.66 4.16 -3.42
N LEU A 5 -23.79 3.60 -4.28
CA LEU A 5 -22.50 4.22 -4.63
C LEU A 5 -22.70 5.58 -5.31
N VAL A 6 -23.67 5.68 -6.23
CA VAL A 6 -24.04 6.94 -6.88
C VAL A 6 -24.56 7.95 -5.85
N ASP A 7 -25.37 7.51 -4.90
CA ASP A 7 -25.93 8.36 -3.85
C ASP A 7 -24.85 8.87 -2.87
N LEU A 8 -23.86 8.02 -2.55
CA LEU A 8 -22.66 8.41 -1.81
C LEU A 8 -21.75 9.37 -2.58
N ARG A 9 -21.86 9.43 -3.91
CA ARG A 9 -20.88 10.07 -4.81
C ARG A 9 -19.50 9.38 -4.78
N ALA A 10 -19.47 8.07 -4.55
CA ALA A 10 -18.25 7.28 -4.70
C ALA A 10 -17.87 7.19 -6.19
N ASP A 11 -16.58 7.34 -6.50
CA ASP A 11 -16.04 7.21 -7.86
C ASP A 11 -15.40 5.84 -8.11
N SER A 12 -15.31 5.01 -7.08
CA SER A 12 -14.64 3.72 -7.08
C SER A 12 -15.30 2.75 -6.10
N PHE A 13 -15.13 1.45 -6.37
CA PHE A 13 -15.63 0.38 -5.51
C PHE A 13 -14.68 -0.82 -5.56
N GLU A 14 -14.35 -1.35 -4.38
CA GLU A 14 -13.61 -2.60 -4.24
C GLU A 14 -14.57 -3.78 -4.17
N TRP A 15 -14.47 -4.69 -5.14
CA TRP A 15 -15.29 -5.88 -5.29
C TRP A 15 -14.52 -7.10 -4.77
N LEU A 16 -14.85 -7.54 -3.56
CA LEU A 16 -14.28 -8.74 -2.95
C LEU A 16 -14.87 -10.00 -3.60
N ILE A 17 -13.99 -10.92 -4.01
CA ILE A 17 -14.36 -12.24 -4.51
C ILE A 17 -13.94 -13.29 -3.50
N VAL A 18 -14.89 -14.01 -2.94
CA VAL A 18 -14.65 -15.16 -2.05
C VAL A 18 -15.14 -16.46 -2.71
N ARG A 19 -16.31 -16.43 -3.34
CA ARG A 19 -17.02 -17.59 -3.89
C ARG A 19 -17.24 -17.43 -5.39
N GLN A 20 -17.55 -18.53 -6.07
CA GLN A 20 -17.80 -18.58 -7.52
C GLN A 20 -18.85 -17.55 -7.95
N ARG A 21 -19.90 -17.39 -7.12
CA ARG A 21 -20.96 -16.41 -7.35
C ARG A 21 -20.44 -14.98 -7.47
N ASP A 22 -19.45 -14.60 -6.66
CA ASP A 22 -18.91 -13.23 -6.65
C ASP A 22 -18.17 -12.95 -7.97
N TRP A 23 -17.51 -13.95 -8.54
CA TRP A 23 -16.91 -13.91 -9.87
C TRP A 23 -17.97 -13.88 -10.98
N ASP A 24 -19.00 -14.72 -10.89
CA ASP A 24 -20.07 -14.80 -11.90
C ASP A 24 -20.92 -13.51 -11.96
N GLU A 25 -21.07 -12.81 -10.85
CA GLU A 25 -21.81 -11.54 -10.76
C GLU A 25 -20.99 -10.33 -11.21
N LEU A 26 -19.65 -10.40 -11.19
CA LEU A 26 -18.77 -9.30 -11.59
C LEU A 26 -19.04 -8.79 -13.03
N PRO A 27 -19.20 -9.65 -14.07
CA PRO A 27 -19.60 -9.21 -15.41
C PRO A 27 -20.98 -8.55 -15.49
N THR A 28 -21.84 -8.71 -14.47
CA THR A 28 -23.13 -8.01 -14.36
C THR A 28 -22.96 -6.64 -13.70
N PHE A 29 -22.04 -6.51 -12.75
CA PHE A 29 -21.72 -5.25 -12.09
C PHE A 29 -20.97 -4.27 -13.02
N LEU A 30 -19.94 -4.73 -13.73
CA LEU A 30 -19.05 -3.88 -14.52
C LEU A 30 -19.74 -3.00 -15.58
N PRO A 31 -20.77 -3.47 -16.33
CA PRO A 31 -21.53 -2.60 -17.24
C PRO A 31 -22.19 -1.41 -16.53
N TRP A 32 -22.74 -1.63 -15.34
CA TRP A 32 -23.35 -0.57 -14.55
C TRP A 32 -22.30 0.37 -13.97
N ALA A 33 -21.20 -0.17 -13.44
CA ALA A 33 -20.07 0.63 -12.97
C ALA A 33 -19.57 1.56 -14.10
N GLN A 34 -19.46 1.03 -15.32
CA GLN A 34 -19.09 1.81 -16.51
C GLN A 34 -20.11 2.88 -16.88
N ALA A 35 -21.41 2.55 -16.85
CA ALA A 35 -22.48 3.50 -17.15
C ALA A 35 -22.52 4.69 -16.18
N PHE A 36 -22.09 4.48 -14.93
CA PHE A 36 -22.07 5.50 -13.88
C PHE A 36 -20.66 6.04 -13.57
N ASN A 37 -19.66 5.67 -14.38
CA ASN A 37 -18.26 6.08 -14.21
C ASN A 37 -17.69 5.78 -12.81
N ILE A 38 -18.03 4.59 -12.29
CA ILE A 38 -17.50 4.03 -11.05
C ILE A 38 -16.38 3.07 -11.42
N LYS A 39 -15.17 3.36 -10.97
CA LYS A 39 -14.01 2.48 -11.13
C LYS A 39 -14.17 1.24 -10.26
N ALA A 40 -13.72 0.10 -10.76
CA ALA A 40 -13.72 -1.15 -10.03
C ALA A 40 -12.27 -1.55 -9.69
N CYS A 41 -12.06 -1.96 -8.45
CA CYS A 41 -10.90 -2.69 -7.99
C CYS A 41 -11.37 -4.09 -7.56
N VAL A 42 -10.79 -5.17 -8.06
CA VAL A 42 -11.16 -6.53 -7.59
C VAL A 42 -10.22 -6.96 -6.48
N CYS A 43 -10.76 -7.41 -5.35
CA CYS A 43 -9.97 -7.98 -4.25
C CYS A 43 -10.20 -9.50 -4.17
N VAL A 44 -9.12 -10.26 -4.02
CA VAL A 44 -9.15 -11.72 -3.80
C VAL A 44 -8.43 -12.08 -2.49
N LEU A 45 -8.79 -13.21 -1.89
CA LEU A 45 -8.23 -13.64 -0.62
C LEU A 45 -6.81 -14.23 -0.78
N PRO A 46 -5.94 -14.04 0.23
CA PRO A 46 -4.67 -14.73 0.31
C PRO A 46 -4.87 -16.21 0.70
N PRO A 47 -3.89 -17.11 0.45
CA PRO A 47 -4.09 -18.55 0.53
C PRO A 47 -4.56 -19.09 1.89
N VAL A 48 -4.15 -18.44 2.99
CA VAL A 48 -4.45 -18.88 4.36
C VAL A 48 -5.84 -18.44 4.82
N GLU A 49 -6.34 -17.30 4.35
CA GLU A 49 -7.66 -16.77 4.73
C GLU A 49 -8.79 -17.37 3.90
N GLY A 50 -8.45 -17.88 2.71
CA GLY A 50 -9.38 -18.59 1.88
C GLY A 50 -8.81 -18.87 0.50
N LYS A 51 -9.67 -19.43 -0.34
CA LYS A 51 -9.36 -19.66 -1.75
C LYS A 51 -10.48 -19.07 -2.57
N SER A 52 -10.29 -17.84 -3.05
CA SER A 52 -11.25 -17.20 -3.94
C SER A 52 -11.50 -18.07 -5.15
N GLU A 53 -12.75 -18.39 -5.44
CA GLU A 53 -13.12 -19.15 -6.63
C GLU A 53 -13.23 -18.24 -7.86
N PRO A 54 -12.91 -18.72 -9.07
CA PRO A 54 -12.60 -20.11 -9.41
C PRO A 54 -11.12 -20.51 -9.27
N PHE A 55 -10.20 -19.54 -9.19
CA PHE A 55 -8.77 -19.83 -9.40
C PHE A 55 -8.00 -20.17 -8.11
N GLY A 56 -8.64 -20.08 -6.95
CA GLY A 56 -8.01 -20.28 -5.65
C GLY A 56 -6.80 -19.38 -5.48
N SER A 57 -5.66 -19.99 -5.16
CA SER A 57 -4.36 -19.31 -4.98
C SER A 57 -3.53 -19.21 -6.27
N ASP A 58 -4.08 -19.54 -7.44
CA ASP A 58 -3.40 -19.25 -8.72
C ASP A 58 -3.59 -17.77 -9.07
N PHE A 59 -2.78 -16.92 -8.43
CA PHE A 59 -2.80 -15.48 -8.63
C PHE A 59 -2.43 -15.06 -10.06
N GLY A 60 -1.75 -15.90 -10.82
CA GLY A 60 -1.48 -15.62 -12.23
C GLY A 60 -2.69 -15.89 -13.11
N ALA A 61 -3.47 -16.93 -12.81
CA ALA A 61 -4.77 -17.13 -13.46
C ALA A 61 -5.76 -15.99 -13.12
N TRP A 62 -5.76 -15.52 -11.86
CA TRP A 62 -6.47 -14.30 -11.48
C TRP A 62 -6.03 -13.09 -12.31
N ALA A 63 -4.72 -12.81 -12.37
CA ALA A 63 -4.17 -11.68 -13.10
C ALA A 63 -4.54 -11.71 -14.60
N GLU A 64 -4.47 -12.86 -15.25
CA GLU A 64 -4.87 -13.02 -16.66
C GLU A 64 -6.37 -12.85 -16.88
N ALA A 65 -7.20 -13.44 -16.01
CA ALA A 65 -8.64 -13.39 -16.14
C ALA A 65 -9.15 -11.95 -15.95
N LEU A 66 -8.65 -11.26 -14.92
CA LEU A 66 -8.95 -9.84 -14.68
C LEU A 66 -8.36 -8.94 -15.78
N GLY A 67 -7.18 -9.26 -16.28
CA GLY A 67 -6.59 -8.61 -17.46
C GLY A 67 -7.51 -8.67 -18.68
N LYS A 68 -8.07 -9.85 -18.99
CA LYS A 68 -9.01 -10.00 -20.12
C LYS A 68 -10.32 -9.25 -19.87
N LEU A 69 -10.82 -9.27 -18.63
CA LEU A 69 -12.06 -8.60 -18.27
C LEU A 69 -11.93 -7.08 -18.32
N SER A 70 -10.79 -6.53 -17.90
CA SER A 70 -10.51 -5.08 -17.93
C SER A 70 -10.36 -4.52 -19.34
N LEU A 71 -9.93 -5.33 -20.33
CA LEU A 71 -9.98 -4.93 -21.74
C LEU A 71 -11.41 -4.71 -22.24
N LYS A 72 -12.36 -5.50 -21.74
CA LYS A 72 -13.78 -5.38 -22.09
C LYS A 72 -14.46 -4.25 -21.30
N TYR A 73 -14.08 -4.07 -20.05
CA TYR A 73 -14.62 -3.06 -19.14
C TYR A 73 -13.49 -2.20 -18.56
N PRO A 74 -13.07 -1.12 -19.25
CA PRO A 74 -11.95 -0.28 -18.82
C PRO A 74 -12.10 0.37 -17.45
N VAL A 75 -13.31 0.41 -16.88
CA VAL A 75 -13.52 0.83 -15.49
C VAL A 75 -12.94 -0.14 -14.46
N LEU A 76 -12.66 -1.40 -14.82
CA LEU A 76 -11.83 -2.29 -13.99
C LEU A 76 -10.37 -1.85 -14.13
N GLU A 77 -9.96 -0.94 -13.26
CA GLU A 77 -8.65 -0.28 -13.32
C GLU A 77 -7.59 -0.99 -12.48
N ALA A 78 -8.00 -1.78 -11.49
CA ALA A 78 -7.08 -2.36 -10.52
C ALA A 78 -7.56 -3.71 -9.97
N TRP A 79 -6.63 -4.43 -9.35
CA TRP A 79 -6.92 -5.55 -8.48
C TRP A 79 -5.92 -5.64 -7.33
N THR A 80 -6.35 -6.29 -6.25
CA THR A 80 -5.66 -6.43 -4.98
C THR A 80 -5.73 -7.86 -4.47
N ILE A 81 -4.82 -8.18 -3.56
CA ILE A 81 -4.90 -9.37 -2.73
C ILE A 81 -5.07 -8.88 -1.29
N ASP A 82 -6.09 -9.36 -0.60
CA ASP A 82 -6.39 -8.99 0.78
C ASP A 82 -5.29 -9.46 1.71
N ASP A 83 -5.05 -8.72 2.79
CA ASP A 83 -4.13 -9.08 3.88
C ASP A 83 -2.75 -9.62 3.42
N MET A 84 -2.31 -9.21 2.23
CA MET A 84 -1.17 -9.78 1.52
C MET A 84 0.10 -9.64 2.35
N SER A 85 0.17 -8.59 3.18
CA SER A 85 1.34 -8.30 3.98
C SER A 85 1.68 -9.30 5.07
N HIS A 86 0.70 -10.08 5.53
CA HIS A 86 0.97 -11.13 6.51
C HIS A 86 1.74 -12.32 5.92
N TYR A 87 1.93 -12.37 4.60
CA TYR A 87 2.58 -13.49 3.90
C TYR A 87 3.77 -13.05 3.02
N TRP A 88 4.41 -11.93 3.38
CA TRP A 88 5.68 -11.51 2.79
C TRP A 88 6.75 -12.59 2.92
N GLY A 89 7.42 -12.91 1.81
CA GLY A 89 8.53 -13.86 1.79
C GLY A 89 8.13 -15.34 1.92
N THR A 90 6.84 -15.66 2.08
CA THR A 90 6.33 -17.04 2.11
C THR A 90 5.50 -17.32 0.86
N ASP A 91 4.22 -17.01 0.89
CA ASP A 91 3.31 -17.15 -0.25
C ASP A 91 3.52 -16.04 -1.27
N PHE A 92 3.95 -14.87 -0.82
CA PHE A 92 4.25 -13.72 -1.67
C PHE A 92 5.73 -13.35 -1.60
N THR A 93 6.63 -14.20 -2.13
CA THR A 93 8.01 -13.79 -2.39
C THR A 93 8.07 -12.79 -3.55
N PRO A 94 9.10 -11.93 -3.66
CA PRO A 94 9.25 -11.00 -4.79
C PRO A 94 9.17 -11.70 -6.16
N GLU A 95 9.73 -12.91 -6.28
CA GLU A 95 9.74 -13.70 -7.52
C GLU A 95 8.34 -14.20 -7.88
N LYS A 96 7.59 -14.72 -6.90
CA LYS A 96 6.20 -15.15 -7.10
C LYS A 96 5.33 -13.98 -7.50
N VAL A 97 5.45 -12.86 -6.78
CA VAL A 97 4.70 -11.62 -7.04
C VAL A 97 4.98 -11.09 -8.44
N ARG A 98 6.26 -11.00 -8.81
CA ARG A 98 6.68 -10.61 -10.16
C ARG A 98 6.05 -11.50 -11.23
N THR A 99 6.11 -12.81 -11.03
CA THR A 99 5.62 -13.80 -11.99
C THR A 99 4.14 -13.59 -12.31
N PHE A 100 3.26 -13.48 -11.30
CA PHE A 100 1.84 -13.31 -11.58
C PHE A 100 1.48 -11.88 -12.01
N ALA A 101 2.18 -10.84 -11.51
CA ALA A 101 1.96 -9.47 -11.96
C ALA A 101 2.32 -9.30 -13.44
N GLU A 102 3.40 -9.93 -13.91
CA GLU A 102 3.80 -9.95 -15.33
C GLU A 102 2.78 -10.68 -16.20
N ARG A 103 2.16 -11.77 -15.73
CA ARG A 103 1.07 -12.46 -16.44
C ARG A 103 -0.12 -11.54 -16.69
N GLY A 104 -0.53 -10.73 -15.70
CA GLY A 104 -1.58 -9.72 -15.85
C GLY A 104 -1.20 -8.60 -16.82
N ARG A 105 0.01 -8.03 -16.66
CA ARG A 105 0.54 -6.96 -17.52
C ARG A 105 0.68 -7.39 -18.98
N ALA A 106 1.03 -8.65 -19.24
CA ALA A 106 1.10 -9.21 -20.58
C ALA A 106 -0.27 -9.22 -21.29
N VAL A 107 -1.37 -9.30 -20.53
CA VAL A 107 -2.73 -9.22 -21.08
C VAL A 107 -3.19 -7.77 -21.20
N ASN A 108 -3.08 -6.98 -20.13
CA ASN A 108 -3.42 -5.57 -20.12
C ASN A 108 -2.44 -4.78 -19.24
N PRO A 109 -1.47 -4.05 -19.83
CA PRO A 109 -0.48 -3.31 -19.06
C PRO A 109 -1.05 -2.10 -18.31
N LYS A 110 -2.33 -1.75 -18.53
CA LYS A 110 -3.02 -0.67 -17.80
C LYS A 110 -3.74 -1.15 -16.54
N LEU A 111 -3.93 -2.46 -16.37
CA LEU A 111 -4.55 -3.00 -15.17
C LEU A 111 -3.53 -2.95 -14.03
N LYS A 112 -3.83 -2.13 -13.01
CA LYS A 112 -2.95 -1.91 -11.87
C LYS A 112 -3.04 -3.04 -10.87
N PHE A 113 -1.95 -3.33 -10.18
CA PHE A 113 -1.89 -4.31 -9.11
C PHE A 113 -1.29 -3.70 -7.84
N GLY A 114 -1.91 -3.96 -6.69
CA GLY A 114 -1.40 -3.51 -5.39
C GLY A 114 -1.75 -4.49 -4.27
N PRO A 115 -1.04 -4.46 -3.14
CA PRO A 115 -1.41 -5.24 -1.97
C PRO A 115 -2.39 -4.47 -1.07
N THR A 116 -3.22 -5.20 -0.32
CA THR A 116 -3.67 -4.73 0.99
C THR A 116 -2.55 -5.02 1.99
N ALA A 117 -2.03 -3.97 2.63
CA ALA A 117 -0.86 -4.09 3.50
C ALA A 117 -0.97 -3.21 4.75
N TYR A 118 -0.59 -3.76 5.89
CA TYR A 118 -0.70 -3.09 7.19
C TYR A 118 0.61 -2.46 7.63
N TRP A 119 0.50 -1.51 8.56
CA TRP A 119 1.62 -0.71 9.04
C TRP A 119 2.79 -1.54 9.59
N PRO A 120 2.56 -2.57 10.45
CA PRO A 120 3.64 -3.38 11.01
C PRO A 120 4.45 -4.17 9.98
N GLU A 121 4.03 -4.20 8.71
CA GLU A 121 4.69 -4.96 7.64
C GLU A 121 5.22 -4.05 6.52
N LEU A 122 5.08 -2.73 6.65
CA LEU A 122 5.45 -1.73 5.64
C LEU A 122 6.79 -1.03 5.95
N PHE A 123 7.80 -1.79 6.37
CA PHE A 123 9.15 -1.29 6.63
C PHE A 123 9.95 -0.99 5.35
N GLN A 124 11.03 -0.22 5.49
CA GLN A 124 11.93 0.14 4.39
C GLN A 124 12.52 -1.08 3.66
N SER A 125 12.92 -2.12 4.40
CA SER A 125 13.45 -3.36 3.81
C SER A 125 12.43 -4.12 2.96
N VAL A 126 11.14 -4.02 3.27
CA VAL A 126 10.07 -4.53 2.41
C VAL A 126 9.95 -3.66 1.16
N ALA A 127 9.95 -2.33 1.31
CA ALA A 127 9.92 -1.44 0.15
C ALA A 127 11.07 -1.74 -0.83
N GLU A 128 12.29 -1.96 -0.35
CA GLU A 128 13.45 -2.30 -1.19
C GLU A 128 13.28 -3.61 -1.96
N ARG A 129 12.73 -4.65 -1.31
CA ARG A 129 12.52 -5.97 -1.94
C ARG A 129 11.38 -5.99 -2.96
N TYR A 130 10.35 -5.18 -2.75
CA TYR A 130 9.12 -5.23 -3.57
C TYR A 130 8.92 -3.99 -4.47
N ARG A 131 9.84 -3.01 -4.45
CA ARG A 131 9.77 -1.82 -5.31
C ARG A 131 9.60 -2.22 -6.78
N GLY A 132 8.68 -1.56 -7.47
CA GLY A 132 8.38 -1.81 -8.88
C GLY A 132 7.50 -3.04 -9.15
N LEU A 133 7.10 -3.80 -8.12
CA LEU A 133 6.14 -4.89 -8.27
C LEU A 133 4.69 -4.40 -8.18
N PHE A 134 4.46 -3.34 -7.40
CA PHE A 134 3.13 -2.77 -7.14
C PHE A 134 2.96 -1.38 -7.76
N ASP A 135 1.73 -1.08 -8.19
CA ASP A 135 1.31 0.21 -8.74
C ASP A 135 0.72 1.15 -7.66
N PHE A 136 0.25 0.59 -6.54
CA PHE A 136 -0.31 1.30 -5.38
C PHE A 136 -0.34 0.36 -4.17
N ILE A 137 -0.68 0.89 -2.99
CA ILE A 137 -0.95 0.13 -1.75
C ILE A 137 -2.35 0.51 -1.23
N ILE A 138 -3.19 -0.48 -0.91
CA ILE A 138 -4.35 -0.27 -0.02
C ILE A 138 -3.83 -0.39 1.41
N PHE A 139 -4.02 0.66 2.20
CA PHE A 139 -3.50 0.77 3.56
C PHE A 139 -4.64 0.83 4.58
N PRO A 140 -5.00 -0.31 5.21
CA PRO A 140 -5.93 -0.34 6.34
C PRO A 140 -5.35 0.42 7.54
N TYR A 141 -5.96 1.55 7.88
CA TYR A 141 -5.49 2.36 8.99
C TYR A 141 -5.98 1.85 10.34
N ARG A 142 -5.03 1.60 11.25
CA ARG A 142 -5.27 1.10 12.60
C ARG A 142 -4.42 1.80 13.67
N SER A 143 -3.83 2.96 13.38
CA SER A 143 -3.00 3.74 14.32
C SER A 143 -1.82 2.95 14.94
N GLU A 144 -1.26 2.02 14.16
CA GLU A 144 -0.28 1.03 14.61
C GLU A 144 1.13 1.59 14.78
N SER A 145 1.39 2.84 14.37
CA SER A 145 2.58 3.59 14.77
C SER A 145 2.50 4.10 16.22
N SER A 146 1.45 3.75 16.94
CA SER A 146 1.21 4.11 18.33
C SER A 146 0.43 3.01 19.04
N VAL A 147 -0.75 3.31 19.62
CA VAL A 147 -1.63 2.29 20.16
C VAL A 147 -2.58 1.84 19.07
N ALA A 148 -2.42 0.59 18.63
CA ALA A 148 -3.27 -0.02 17.62
C ALA A 148 -4.76 0.03 18.02
N GLY A 149 -5.61 0.51 17.12
CA GLY A 149 -7.04 0.61 17.36
C GLY A 149 -7.76 1.53 16.38
N LEU A 150 -9.09 1.55 16.50
CA LEU A 150 -10.00 2.34 15.65
C LEU A 150 -10.53 3.58 16.37
N ALA A 151 -9.67 4.25 17.14
CA ALA A 151 -10.05 5.39 17.97
C ALA A 151 -9.14 6.61 17.84
N ASP A 152 -7.89 6.44 17.38
CA ASP A 152 -6.94 7.55 17.23
C ASP A 152 -6.73 7.90 15.74
N PRO A 153 -7.21 9.05 15.25
CA PRO A 153 -6.98 9.50 13.88
C PRO A 153 -5.64 10.26 13.72
N SER A 154 -4.91 10.53 14.81
CA SER A 154 -3.77 11.46 14.81
C SER A 154 -2.55 10.97 14.02
N LYS A 155 -2.46 9.68 13.72
CA LYS A 155 -1.33 9.07 13.01
C LYS A 155 -1.52 8.95 11.51
N VAL A 156 -2.72 9.22 10.98
CA VAL A 156 -3.03 9.09 9.55
C VAL A 156 -1.98 9.79 8.68
N GLU A 157 -1.69 11.07 8.91
CA GLU A 157 -0.76 11.82 8.06
C GLU A 157 0.68 11.29 8.18
N TYR A 158 1.11 10.93 9.40
CA TYR A 158 2.46 10.40 9.64
C TYR A 158 2.65 9.04 8.97
N GLU A 159 1.70 8.12 9.15
CA GLU A 159 1.78 6.77 8.62
C GLU A 159 1.72 6.78 7.08
N VAL A 160 0.79 7.54 6.49
CA VAL A 160 0.68 7.68 5.03
C VAL A 160 1.94 8.32 4.43
N ALA A 161 2.45 9.40 5.03
CA ALA A 161 3.68 10.05 4.55
C ALA A 161 4.88 9.10 4.60
N THR A 162 4.98 8.29 5.66
CA THR A 162 6.03 7.31 5.83
C THR A 162 5.96 6.21 4.76
N ILE A 163 4.78 5.65 4.50
CA ILE A 163 4.60 4.62 3.46
C ILE A 163 4.91 5.20 2.08
N ARG A 164 4.44 6.41 1.77
CA ARG A 164 4.75 7.11 0.51
C ARG A 164 6.25 7.31 0.33
N LEU A 165 6.96 7.72 1.38
CA LEU A 165 8.42 7.92 1.34
C LEU A 165 9.15 6.60 1.07
N ARG A 166 8.79 5.52 1.79
CA ARG A 166 9.43 4.21 1.66
C ARG A 166 9.22 3.61 0.27
N PHE A 167 7.97 3.54 -0.18
CA PHE A 167 7.62 2.81 -1.40
C PHE A 167 7.63 3.66 -2.67
N GLY A 168 7.42 4.97 -2.58
CA GLY A 168 7.41 5.87 -3.74
C GLY A 168 6.24 5.63 -4.71
N ILE A 169 5.15 5.01 -4.24
CA ILE A 169 3.93 4.73 -5.01
C ILE A 169 2.69 5.24 -4.27
N PRO A 170 1.56 5.42 -4.98
CA PRO A 170 0.30 5.85 -4.38
C PRO A 170 -0.15 4.99 -3.19
N VAL A 171 -0.62 5.66 -2.14
CA VAL A 171 -1.20 5.03 -0.95
C VAL A 171 -2.69 5.39 -0.87
N ILE A 172 -3.54 4.37 -0.95
CA ILE A 172 -4.99 4.47 -0.81
C ILE A 172 -5.33 4.11 0.64
N LEU A 173 -5.76 5.10 1.41
CA LEU A 173 -6.08 4.91 2.82
C LEU A 173 -7.42 4.19 2.97
N MET A 174 -7.43 3.00 3.57
CA MET A 174 -8.64 2.28 3.92
C MET A 174 -9.03 2.56 5.37
N ILE A 175 -10.25 3.08 5.56
CA ILE A 175 -10.81 3.43 6.86
C ILE A 175 -11.92 2.44 7.21
N TYR A 176 -11.87 1.86 8.40
CA TYR A 176 -12.94 0.97 8.87
C TYR A 176 -14.23 1.76 9.13
N GLY A 177 -15.28 1.45 8.35
CA GLY A 177 -16.66 1.90 8.57
C GLY A 177 -17.52 0.87 9.31
N ALA A 178 -16.96 -0.31 9.60
CA ALA A 178 -17.59 -1.43 10.29
C ALA A 178 -16.65 -2.00 11.39
N PRO A 179 -17.16 -2.82 12.32
CA PRO A 179 -16.35 -3.40 13.38
C PRO A 179 -15.18 -4.24 12.86
N HIS A 180 -14.00 -4.07 13.44
CA HIS A 180 -12.87 -4.97 13.28
C HIS A 180 -13.09 -6.23 14.10
N SER A 181 -12.56 -7.37 13.63
CA SER A 181 -12.65 -8.66 14.31
C SER A 181 -12.09 -8.64 15.74
N THR A 182 -11.05 -7.84 15.97
CA THR A 182 -10.33 -7.77 17.26
C THR A 182 -10.19 -6.37 17.87
N LEU A 183 -10.35 -5.29 17.09
CA LEU A 183 -10.06 -3.90 17.53
C LEU A 183 -11.33 -3.11 17.88
N GLY A 184 -12.48 -3.79 17.92
CA GLY A 184 -13.76 -3.18 18.25
C GLY A 184 -14.37 -2.40 17.10
N SER A 185 -15.29 -1.50 17.43
CA SER A 185 -16.09 -0.74 16.46
C SER A 185 -15.59 0.70 16.32
N PRO A 186 -15.43 1.21 15.09
CA PRO A 186 -15.17 2.63 14.87
C PRO A 186 -16.40 3.46 15.24
N THR A 187 -16.19 4.73 15.61
CA THR A 187 -17.27 5.69 15.81
C THR A 187 -17.44 6.59 14.59
N PRO A 188 -18.63 7.17 14.32
CA PRO A 188 -18.81 8.14 13.23
C PRO A 188 -17.84 9.32 13.29
N ARG A 189 -17.52 9.80 14.50
CA ARG A 189 -16.53 10.86 14.71
C ARG A 189 -15.13 10.42 14.31
N TYR A 190 -14.71 9.22 14.70
CA TYR A 190 -13.41 8.68 14.30
C TYR A 190 -13.29 8.58 12.77
N VAL A 191 -14.32 8.06 12.10
CA VAL A 191 -14.35 7.97 10.63
C VAL A 191 -14.32 9.35 9.99
N ASP A 192 -15.07 10.33 10.52
CA ASP A 192 -15.05 11.73 10.08
C ASP A 192 -13.63 12.32 10.15
N ASP A 193 -12.96 12.17 11.30
CA ASP A 193 -11.60 12.68 11.50
C ASP A 193 -10.58 11.99 10.58
N CYS A 194 -10.65 10.66 10.42
CA CYS A 194 -9.78 9.91 9.49
C CYS A 194 -10.00 10.33 8.03
N LEU A 195 -11.25 10.55 7.60
CA LEU A 195 -11.57 11.00 6.25
C LEU A 195 -10.99 12.39 5.96
N ILE A 196 -11.13 13.33 6.90
CA ILE A 196 -10.56 14.69 6.78
C ILE A 196 -9.04 14.64 6.62
N ARG A 197 -8.36 13.81 7.43
CA ARG A 197 -6.90 13.66 7.39
C ARG A 197 -6.44 12.94 6.13
N GLY A 198 -7.08 11.82 5.80
CA GLY A 198 -6.80 11.03 4.61
C GLY A 198 -6.91 11.84 3.32
N TYR A 199 -7.96 12.66 3.18
CA TYR A 199 -8.13 13.56 2.03
C TYR A 199 -6.94 14.51 1.83
N ARG A 200 -6.21 14.89 2.88
CA ARG A 200 -5.09 15.83 2.80
C ARG A 200 -3.77 15.16 2.42
N CYS A 201 -3.60 13.87 2.66
CA CYS A 201 -2.29 13.20 2.59
C CYS A 201 -2.24 11.92 1.72
N ALA A 202 -3.36 11.23 1.55
CA ALA A 202 -3.43 9.98 0.79
C ALA A 202 -3.78 10.24 -0.68
N ASP A 203 -3.41 9.32 -1.57
CA ASP A 203 -3.71 9.40 -3.01
C ASP A 203 -5.16 9.01 -3.33
N GLY A 204 -5.84 8.44 -2.34
CA GLY A 204 -7.26 8.12 -2.36
C GLY A 204 -7.69 7.63 -0.98
N VAL A 205 -9.00 7.51 -0.76
CA VAL A 205 -9.54 6.89 0.45
C VAL A 205 -10.64 5.90 0.07
N VAL A 206 -10.71 4.80 0.81
CA VAL A 206 -11.77 3.79 0.70
C VAL A 206 -12.31 3.48 2.09
N VAL A 207 -13.61 3.22 2.21
CA VAL A 207 -14.23 2.86 3.48
C VAL A 207 -14.56 1.37 3.48
N TYR A 208 -13.90 0.62 4.35
CA TYR A 208 -14.15 -0.81 4.56
C TYR A 208 -15.49 -1.03 5.26
N GLY A 209 -16.26 -1.99 4.76
CA GLY A 209 -17.61 -2.26 5.22
C GLY A 209 -18.57 -1.18 4.71
N HIS A 210 -19.27 -1.50 3.62
CA HIS A 210 -20.21 -0.57 2.99
C HIS A 210 -21.21 -0.04 4.04
N PRO A 211 -21.21 1.27 4.35
CA PRO A 211 -22.05 1.79 5.41
C PRO A 211 -23.50 1.87 4.90
N TRP A 212 -24.36 0.94 5.30
CA TRP A 212 -25.76 0.95 4.85
C TRP A 212 -26.62 1.83 5.77
N TYR A 213 -26.90 3.08 5.36
CA TYR A 213 -27.90 3.96 5.98
C TYR A 213 -27.78 4.11 7.51
N THR A 214 -26.55 4.21 8.00
CA THR A 214 -26.21 4.48 9.41
C THR A 214 -25.64 5.89 9.58
N ASP A 215 -25.33 6.31 10.80
CA ASP A 215 -24.58 7.56 11.03
C ASP A 215 -23.24 7.59 10.25
N MET A 216 -22.62 6.41 10.04
CA MET A 216 -21.44 6.29 9.17
C MET A 216 -21.75 6.64 7.72
N TYR A 217 -22.92 6.23 7.22
CA TYR A 217 -23.34 6.54 5.85
C TYR A 217 -23.42 8.04 5.64
N GLU A 218 -24.01 8.79 6.58
CA GLU A 218 -24.13 10.24 6.47
C GLU A 218 -22.77 10.95 6.54
N VAL A 219 -21.84 10.46 7.38
CA VAL A 219 -20.45 10.96 7.41
C VAL A 219 -19.77 10.77 6.05
N VAL A 220 -19.82 9.57 5.49
CA VAL A 220 -19.18 9.25 4.20
C VAL A 220 -19.83 10.04 3.06
N ARG A 221 -21.17 10.06 3.01
CA ARG A 221 -21.96 10.81 2.01
C ARG A 221 -21.59 12.29 2.00
N ARG A 222 -21.47 12.91 3.17
CA ARG A 222 -21.09 14.33 3.29
C ARG A 222 -19.73 14.61 2.68
N HIS A 223 -18.72 13.79 3.01
CA HIS A 223 -17.35 13.97 2.51
C HIS A 223 -17.24 13.70 1.02
N TYR A 224 -17.71 12.54 0.55
CA TYR A 224 -17.64 12.18 -0.87
C TYR A 224 -18.46 13.17 -1.72
N GLY A 225 -19.59 13.65 -1.21
CA GLY A 225 -20.41 14.68 -1.85
C GLY A 225 -19.75 16.06 -1.96
N ASP A 226 -18.82 16.40 -1.06
CA ASP A 226 -18.02 17.63 -1.14
C ASP A 226 -16.82 17.44 -2.08
N TRP A 227 -16.09 16.34 -1.93
CA TRP A 227 -14.87 16.07 -2.70
C TRP A 227 -15.13 15.79 -4.17
N SER A 228 -16.28 15.19 -4.53
CA SER A 228 -16.68 14.97 -5.92
C SER A 228 -16.82 16.27 -6.75
N ARG A 229 -16.76 17.45 -6.11
CA ARG A 229 -16.83 18.76 -6.75
C ARG A 229 -15.49 19.49 -6.80
N ARG A 230 -14.42 18.85 -6.33
CA ARG A 230 -13.09 19.45 -6.15
C ARG A 230 -12.03 18.51 -6.75
N PRO A 231 -10.90 19.04 -7.23
CA PRO A 231 -9.77 18.20 -7.56
C PRO A 231 -9.22 17.55 -6.28
N TRP A 232 -8.73 16.32 -6.40
CA TRP A 232 -8.01 15.67 -5.31
C TRP A 232 -6.75 16.49 -4.96
N PRO A 233 -6.50 16.82 -3.68
CA PRO A 233 -5.52 17.85 -3.32
C PRO A 233 -4.08 17.34 -3.29
N VAL A 234 -3.90 16.02 -3.28
CA VAL A 234 -2.59 15.39 -3.21
C VAL A 234 -1.99 15.26 -4.60
N ALA A 235 -0.77 15.79 -4.77
CA ALA A 235 -0.05 15.67 -6.03
C ALA A 235 0.25 14.19 -6.33
N ALA A 236 -0.07 13.78 -7.55
CA ALA A 236 0.25 12.45 -8.03
C ALA A 236 1.76 12.21 -7.94
N LEU A 237 2.15 11.08 -7.34
CA LEU A 237 3.53 10.64 -7.39
C LEU A 237 3.91 10.38 -8.85
N ALA A 238 5.07 10.89 -9.27
CA ALA A 238 5.66 10.49 -10.53
C ALA A 238 6.05 9.01 -10.39
N LEU A 239 5.20 8.11 -10.91
CA LEU A 239 5.56 6.70 -10.98
C LEU A 239 6.87 6.60 -11.79
N PRO A 240 7.87 5.86 -11.32
CA PRO A 240 9.06 5.61 -12.13
C PRO A 240 8.60 5.01 -13.46
N ALA A 241 9.06 5.59 -14.57
CA ALA A 241 8.71 5.10 -15.89
C ALA A 241 8.97 3.59 -15.96
N THR A 242 7.97 2.80 -16.36
CA THR A 242 8.12 1.37 -16.64
C THR A 242 9.21 1.20 -17.69
N SER A 243 10.44 0.97 -17.27
CA SER A 243 11.55 0.62 -18.14
C SER A 243 11.61 -0.91 -18.24
N ALA A 244 11.55 -1.36 -19.50
CA ALA A 244 12.25 -2.48 -20.14
C ALA A 244 12.79 -3.64 -19.26
N PRO A 245 12.79 -4.89 -19.79
CA PRO A 245 13.19 -6.07 -19.03
C PRO A 245 14.57 -5.85 -18.39
N LEU A 246 14.60 -5.92 -17.05
CA LEU A 246 15.80 -5.80 -16.23
C LEU A 246 16.73 -6.98 -16.52
N THR A 247 17.59 -6.85 -17.53
CA THR A 247 18.82 -7.62 -17.66
C THR A 247 20.01 -6.80 -17.17
N THR A 248 19.96 -6.39 -15.91
CA THR A 248 21.11 -6.18 -15.03
C THR A 248 20.54 -6.17 -13.62
N ARG A 249 21.13 -6.96 -12.71
CA ARG A 249 20.85 -6.83 -11.27
C ARG A 249 21.09 -5.37 -10.90
N PRO A 250 20.07 -4.60 -10.47
CA PRO A 250 20.36 -3.36 -9.79
C PRO A 250 21.15 -3.74 -8.53
N ALA A 251 22.29 -3.11 -8.30
CA ALA A 251 22.89 -3.14 -6.98
C ALA A 251 21.79 -2.62 -6.02
N LEU A 252 21.35 -3.47 -5.08
CA LEU A 252 20.44 -3.04 -4.03
C LEU A 252 21.13 -1.87 -3.34
N ARG A 253 20.52 -0.69 -3.39
CA ARG A 253 21.00 0.49 -2.69
C ARG A 253 21.05 0.12 -1.21
N SER A 254 22.24 0.12 -0.62
CA SER A 254 22.39 -0.25 0.79
C SER A 254 21.67 0.77 1.67
N TRP A 255 21.07 0.32 2.77
CA TRP A 255 20.47 1.21 3.76
C TRP A 255 21.48 2.21 4.35
N ALA A 256 22.77 1.86 4.29
CA ALA A 256 23.88 2.67 4.78
C ALA A 256 24.47 3.64 3.73
N ASP A 257 23.96 3.64 2.49
CA ASP A 257 24.34 4.58 1.42
C ASP A 257 23.55 5.89 1.59
N ALA A 258 24.05 6.75 2.47
CA ALA A 258 23.40 7.95 2.96
C ALA A 258 23.39 9.07 1.92
N ASP A 259 24.42 9.17 1.07
CA ASP A 259 24.51 10.20 0.03
C ASP A 259 24.01 9.77 -1.35
N GLY A 260 23.81 8.46 -1.56
CA GLY A 260 23.18 7.89 -2.74
C GLY A 260 24.09 7.67 -3.93
N ASP A 261 25.40 7.63 -3.71
CA ASP A 261 26.38 7.43 -4.77
C ASP A 261 26.60 5.96 -5.15
N GLY A 262 26.04 5.03 -4.37
CA GLY A 262 26.03 3.59 -4.65
C GLY A 262 27.17 2.81 -4.01
N ASP A 263 27.97 3.42 -3.15
CA ASP A 263 28.85 2.74 -2.22
C ASP A 263 28.48 3.00 -0.74
N VAL A 264 29.22 2.38 0.19
CA VAL A 264 29.13 2.73 1.61
C VAL A 264 30.55 3.04 2.05
N ASP A 265 30.81 4.31 2.35
CA ASP A 265 32.14 4.80 2.62
C ASP A 265 32.23 5.81 3.80
N LEU A 266 33.30 6.59 3.83
CA LEU A 266 33.54 7.54 4.91
C LEU A 266 32.58 8.75 4.85
N ALA A 267 32.09 9.13 3.68
CA ALA A 267 31.07 10.18 3.53
C ALA A 267 29.76 9.75 4.20
N ASP A 268 29.34 8.50 4.00
CA ASP A 268 28.19 7.91 4.67
C ASP A 268 28.40 7.79 6.17
N PHE A 269 29.61 7.38 6.58
CA PHE A 269 29.94 7.29 8.00
C PHE A 269 29.88 8.66 8.68
N LEU A 270 30.32 9.72 7.99
CA LEU A 270 30.20 11.09 8.49
C LEU A 270 28.74 11.55 8.57
N ALA A 271 27.86 11.06 7.69
CA ALA A 271 26.42 11.29 7.79
C ALA A 271 25.83 10.54 8.99
N PHE A 272 26.24 9.28 9.20
CA PHE A 272 25.83 8.43 10.32
C PHE A 272 26.25 9.02 11.67
N GLN A 273 27.49 9.50 11.79
CA GLN A 273 28.01 10.12 13.00
C GLN A 273 27.25 11.38 13.44
N LYS A 274 26.63 12.11 12.50
CA LYS A 274 25.84 13.30 12.83
C LYS A 274 24.56 12.96 13.57
N VAL A 275 24.09 11.72 13.44
CA VAL A 275 22.77 11.32 13.89
C VAL A 275 22.80 10.32 15.04
N PHE A 276 23.91 9.59 15.17
CA PHE A 276 24.23 8.75 16.32
C PHE A 276 24.12 9.53 17.63
N ASN A 277 23.30 9.05 18.55
CA ASN A 277 23.08 9.69 19.86
C ASN A 277 23.11 8.71 21.04
N GLY A 278 23.29 7.41 20.77
CA GLY A 278 23.41 6.36 21.77
C GLY A 278 22.05 5.81 22.25
N PRO A 279 22.09 4.73 23.03
CA PRO A 279 20.89 3.96 23.39
C PRO A 279 19.92 4.78 24.24
N ASN A 280 18.63 4.63 23.99
CA ASN A 280 17.50 5.34 24.60
C ASN A 280 17.53 6.87 24.41
N HIS A 281 18.23 7.36 23.40
CA HIS A 281 18.26 8.78 23.04
C HIS A 281 17.76 8.97 21.61
N PRO A 282 16.79 9.87 21.36
CA PRO A 282 16.33 10.13 20.01
C PRO A 282 17.53 10.60 19.15
N PRO A 283 17.61 10.18 17.88
CA PRO A 283 18.72 10.54 17.02
C PRO A 283 18.83 12.05 16.86
N ASN A 284 20.05 12.51 16.60
CA ASN A 284 20.27 13.93 16.30
C ASN A 284 19.73 14.23 14.90
N GLY A 285 18.56 14.89 14.83
CA GLY A 285 17.88 15.20 13.58
C GLY A 285 16.77 14.20 13.24
N CYS A 286 16.55 13.93 11.96
CA CYS A 286 15.47 13.04 11.49
C CYS A 286 15.99 12.00 10.47
N PRO A 287 16.78 11.00 10.89
CA PRO A 287 17.45 10.08 9.99
C PRO A 287 16.86 8.69 10.15
N CYS A 288 15.66 8.48 9.62
CA CYS A 288 15.01 7.17 9.58
C CYS A 288 15.78 6.13 8.73
N TRP A 289 16.91 6.52 8.13
CA TRP A 289 17.81 5.64 7.40
C TRP A 289 18.90 5.03 8.29
N ALA A 290 19.23 5.68 9.42
CA ALA A 290 20.34 5.28 10.28
C ALA A 290 19.92 4.38 11.45
N ASP A 291 18.61 4.35 11.78
CA ASP A 291 17.98 3.42 12.71
C ASP A 291 17.63 2.13 11.95
N HIS A 292 18.56 1.17 12.01
CA HIS A 292 18.52 -0.07 11.23
C HIS A 292 17.63 -1.13 11.87
N ASP A 293 17.62 -1.23 13.19
CA ASP A 293 16.83 -2.22 13.92
C ASP A 293 15.41 -1.73 14.27
N GLY A 294 15.14 -0.44 14.09
CA GLY A 294 13.81 0.16 14.17
C GLY A 294 13.37 0.48 15.60
N ASP A 295 14.29 0.61 16.54
CA ASP A 295 14.00 0.80 17.96
C ASP A 295 13.86 2.28 18.38
N VAL A 296 13.97 3.21 17.42
CA VAL A 296 13.75 4.65 17.56
C VAL A 296 14.91 5.40 18.23
N ASP A 297 16.07 4.77 18.37
CA ASP A 297 17.34 5.46 18.58
C ASP A 297 18.37 5.17 17.45
N VAL A 298 19.54 5.82 17.51
CA VAL A 298 20.66 5.48 16.61
C VAL A 298 21.87 5.24 17.49
N ASP A 299 22.22 3.97 17.63
CA ASP A 299 23.14 3.51 18.65
C ASP A 299 24.19 2.49 18.14
N VAL A 300 24.79 1.77 19.09
CA VAL A 300 25.85 0.81 18.81
C VAL A 300 25.36 -0.36 17.97
N ALA A 301 24.11 -0.80 18.10
CA ALA A 301 23.52 -1.84 17.27
C ALA A 301 23.50 -1.41 15.80
N ASP A 302 23.06 -0.18 15.53
CA ASP A 302 23.06 0.40 14.18
C ASP A 302 24.48 0.60 13.64
N LEU A 303 25.39 1.05 14.50
CA LEU A 303 26.79 1.23 14.12
C LEU A 303 27.45 -0.08 13.72
N LEU A 304 27.15 -1.18 14.43
CA LEU A 304 27.65 -2.51 14.09
C LEU A 304 27.10 -2.99 12.75
N ALA A 305 25.81 -2.75 12.48
CA ALA A 305 25.21 -3.04 11.19
C ALA A 305 25.85 -2.19 10.08
N PHE A 306 26.08 -0.89 10.32
CA PHE A 306 26.70 0.02 9.36
C PHE A 306 28.13 -0.44 9.00
N GLN A 307 28.92 -0.82 10.01
CA GLN A 307 30.27 -1.35 9.83
C GLN A 307 30.32 -2.65 9.04
N ALA A 308 29.26 -3.47 9.11
CA ALA A 308 29.18 -4.70 8.35
C ALA A 308 29.17 -4.44 6.84
N VAL A 309 28.51 -3.37 6.40
CA VAL A 309 28.33 -3.03 4.97
C VAL A 309 29.36 -2.04 4.41
N LEU A 310 30.10 -1.32 5.28
CA LEU A 310 31.16 -0.37 4.91
C LEU A 310 32.27 -1.04 4.07
N ASN A 311 32.46 -0.59 2.83
CA ASN A 311 33.45 -1.18 1.91
C ASN A 311 34.40 -0.18 1.24
N GLY A 312 34.15 1.13 1.42
CA GLY A 312 34.98 2.22 0.92
C GLY A 312 34.59 2.70 -0.48
N PRO A 313 35.19 3.82 -0.94
CA PRO A 313 34.74 4.52 -2.13
C PRO A 313 34.89 3.68 -3.41
N ASN A 314 33.95 3.84 -4.32
CA ASN A 314 33.77 3.13 -5.59
C ASN A 314 33.73 1.60 -5.44
N ARG A 315 33.24 1.08 -4.31
CA ARG A 315 33.08 -0.36 -4.07
C ARG A 315 31.67 -0.66 -3.63
N PRO A 316 31.04 -1.71 -4.16
CA PRO A 316 29.72 -2.09 -3.68
C PRO A 316 29.76 -2.37 -2.17
N PRO A 317 28.66 -2.13 -1.43
CA PRO A 317 28.54 -2.49 -0.03
C PRO A 317 28.89 -3.96 0.21
N ARG A 318 29.40 -4.30 1.39
CA ARG A 318 29.64 -5.72 1.74
C ARG A 318 28.30 -6.44 1.95
N ASP A 319 28.27 -7.70 1.50
CA ASP A 319 27.16 -8.64 1.73
C ASP A 319 27.05 -9.06 3.20
#